data_AF-A0A6L6L688-F1
#
_entry.id   AF-A0A6L6L688-F1
#
_cell.length_a   1.000
_cell.length_b   1.000
_cell.length_c   1.000
_cell.angle_alpha   90.00
_cell.angle_beta   90.00
_cell.angle_gamma   90.00
#
_symmetry.space_group_name_H-M   'P 1'
#
loop_
_entity.id
_entity.type
_entity.pdbx_description
1 polymer ?
#
loop_
_entity_poly.entity_id
_entity_poly.type
_entity_poly.pdbx_seq_one_letter_code
_entity_poly.pdbx_strand_id
1 'polypeptide(L)'
;MSKDRSSNFELLRLLCIFGILMMHTFGGIDTSVSFFNTEIHVLVNSVFNMGVTCFILLSGYFGIRFDFKKLIRLDLMIIFFTIFGTIAVGNLGIKALIKSCIPVISRYYWFISCYFFLCFLTPFLNQIPEKLSKENFEKLLAVLLFLFSVIPTFGFFEIMQDGGKGLVHMVMIYLLGRYLALYHNRSHNTGRLFLGLFLSIGFIFLADSSLTFVRGKLYTTFCRDCSIFIIFGSVMVLLLFRELNFHSRFINRAAGNVLAVYVLDGTVQTFLLKWIDFKPYAGSWFLVFLAIGYALAIMIIACLLNEVRKATIGRLEPWLVNVVNAVVMWGVNAVRGVVRKLIDYFLA
;
A
#
# COMPACT_ATOMS: atom_id res chain seq x y z
N MET A 1 27.38 0.41 9.21
CA MET A 1 26.47 1.19 10.07
C MET A 1 25.12 1.28 9.37
N SER A 2 24.04 0.79 9.99
CA SER A 2 22.69 0.94 9.42
C SER A 2 22.35 2.42 9.35
N LYS A 3 21.97 2.92 8.17
CA LYS A 3 21.46 4.28 7.98
C LYS A 3 20.30 4.49 8.97
N ASP A 4 20.40 5.50 9.84
CA ASP A 4 19.36 5.80 10.81
C ASP A 4 18.03 6.05 10.11
N ARG A 5 16.96 5.43 10.61
CA ARG A 5 15.61 5.58 10.05
C ARG A 5 15.04 6.94 10.44
N SER A 6 14.53 7.66 9.45
CA SER A 6 13.84 8.93 9.65
C SER A 6 12.47 8.68 10.29
N SER A 7 12.36 8.93 11.61
CA SER A 7 11.17 8.57 12.40
C SER A 7 9.89 9.26 11.96
N ASN A 8 9.98 10.44 11.35
CA ASN A 8 8.86 11.12 10.71
C ASN A 8 8.21 10.27 9.60
N PHE A 9 9.00 9.73 8.67
CA PHE A 9 8.46 8.88 7.60
C PHE A 9 8.03 7.50 8.09
N GLU A 10 8.66 6.97 9.13
CA GLU A 10 8.21 5.74 9.80
C GLU A 10 6.86 5.94 10.52
N LEU A 11 6.63 7.11 11.14
CA LEU A 11 5.33 7.49 11.70
C LEU A 11 4.27 7.59 10.61
N LEU A 12 4.59 8.19 9.46
CA LEU A 12 3.67 8.23 8.32
C LEU A 12 3.24 6.81 7.91
N ARG A 13 4.17 5.86 7.78
CA ARG A 13 3.83 4.46 7.44
C ARG A 13 2.90 3.81 8.46
N LEU A 14 3.08 4.09 9.75
CA LEU A 14 2.21 3.60 10.82
C LEU A 14 0.81 4.20 10.72
N LEU A 15 0.70 5.49 10.43
CA LEU A 15 -0.59 6.17 10.23
C LEU A 15 -1.29 5.70 8.96
N CYS A 16 -0.55 5.45 7.87
CA CYS A 16 -1.09 4.88 6.63
C CYS A 16 -1.67 3.49 6.87
N ILE A 17 -0.94 2.59 7.55
CA ILE A 17 -1.47 1.24 7.80
C ILE A 17 -2.65 1.27 8.75
N PHE A 18 -2.61 2.10 9.81
CA PHE A 18 -3.76 2.33 10.68
C PHE A 18 -4.99 2.80 9.90
N GLY A 19 -4.82 3.76 8.99
CA GLY A 19 -5.89 4.25 8.12
C GLY A 19 -6.48 3.16 7.23
N ILE A 20 -5.64 2.29 6.66
CA ILE A 20 -6.11 1.15 5.86
C ILE A 20 -6.97 0.20 6.70
N LEU A 21 -6.56 -0.10 7.93
CA LEU A 21 -7.34 -0.95 8.85
C LEU A 21 -8.69 -0.28 9.21
N MET A 22 -8.70 1.03 9.42
CA MET A 22 -9.94 1.78 9.62
C MET A 22 -10.89 1.63 8.43
N MET A 23 -10.40 1.83 7.21
CA MET A 23 -11.22 1.67 5.99
C MET A 23 -11.75 0.24 5.82
N HIS A 24 -10.92 -0.78 6.05
CA HIS A 24 -11.36 -2.18 5.97
C HIS A 24 -12.36 -2.54 7.06
N THR A 25 -12.27 -1.93 8.24
CA THR A 25 -13.24 -2.12 9.32
C THR A 25 -14.59 -1.52 8.93
N PHE A 26 -14.60 -0.27 8.46
CA PHE A 26 -15.82 0.40 7.99
C PHE A 26 -16.42 -0.26 6.75
N GLY A 27 -15.60 -0.76 5.82
CA GLY A 27 -16.04 -1.48 4.62
C GLY A 27 -16.74 -2.81 4.91
N GLY A 28 -16.54 -3.40 6.10
CA GLY A 28 -17.21 -4.61 6.55
C GLY A 28 -18.54 -4.38 7.29
N ILE A 29 -18.93 -3.12 7.51
CA ILE A 29 -20.10 -2.74 8.31
C ILE A 29 -21.08 -1.98 7.43
N ASP A 30 -22.36 -2.34 7.48
CA ASP A 30 -23.40 -1.57 6.81
C ASP A 30 -23.69 -0.28 7.58
N THR A 31 -22.94 0.78 7.29
CA THR A 31 -23.10 2.08 7.93
C THR A 31 -24.29 2.88 7.39
N SER A 32 -24.96 2.41 6.34
CA SER A 32 -26.11 3.12 5.72
C SER A 32 -27.32 3.22 6.64
N VAL A 33 -27.35 2.40 7.70
CA VAL A 33 -28.41 2.40 8.73
C VAL A 33 -28.41 3.68 9.60
N SER A 34 -27.38 4.50 9.53
CA SER A 34 -27.29 5.78 10.26
C SER A 34 -26.61 6.84 9.41
N PHE A 35 -27.25 8.00 9.28
CA PHE A 35 -26.68 9.16 8.57
C PHE A 35 -25.31 9.52 9.14
N PHE A 36 -25.19 9.60 10.47
CA PHE A 36 -23.94 9.94 11.14
C PHE A 36 -22.82 8.95 10.79
N ASN A 37 -23.08 7.64 10.87
CA ASN A 37 -22.06 6.64 10.57
C ASN A 37 -21.73 6.54 9.07
N THR A 38 -22.69 6.87 8.19
CA THR A 38 -22.44 7.02 6.75
C THR A 38 -21.47 8.17 6.48
N GLU A 39 -21.68 9.34 7.08
CA GLU A 39 -20.77 10.47 6.92
C GLU A 39 -19.39 10.17 7.49
N ILE A 40 -19.30 9.49 8.64
CA ILE A 40 -18.02 9.03 9.19
C ILE A 40 -17.35 8.04 8.24
N HIS A 41 -18.09 7.12 7.62
CA HIS A 41 -17.55 6.18 6.62
C HIS A 41 -16.92 6.93 5.44
N VAL A 42 -17.64 7.92 4.88
CA VAL A 42 -17.13 8.76 3.79
C VAL A 42 -15.89 9.51 4.24
N LEU A 43 -15.90 10.15 5.41
CA LEU A 43 -14.76 10.89 5.95
C LEU A 43 -13.53 10.00 6.15
N VAL A 44 -13.71 8.80 6.72
CA VAL A 44 -12.66 7.79 6.90
C VAL A 44 -12.03 7.45 5.55
N ASN A 45 -12.84 7.26 4.51
CA ASN A 45 -12.32 6.99 3.16
C ASN A 45 -11.64 8.22 2.53
N SER A 46 -12.18 9.43 2.72
CA SER A 46 -11.60 10.67 2.19
C SER A 46 -10.19 10.95 2.74
N VAL A 47 -9.95 10.57 4.00
CA VAL A 47 -8.65 10.76 4.66
C VAL A 47 -7.72 9.58 4.39
N PHE A 48 -8.18 8.36 4.65
CA PHE A 48 -7.27 7.22 4.77
C PHE A 48 -6.98 6.48 3.47
N ASN A 49 -7.74 6.70 2.37
CA ASN A 49 -7.38 6.12 1.07
C ASN A 49 -6.02 6.65 0.56
N MET A 50 -5.60 7.84 1.03
CA MET A 50 -4.26 8.37 0.77
C MET A 50 -3.13 7.46 1.28
N GLY A 51 -3.41 6.55 2.23
CA GLY A 51 -2.40 5.68 2.84
C GLY A 51 -1.70 4.76 1.84
N VAL A 52 -2.46 4.18 0.91
CA VAL A 52 -1.92 3.27 -0.12
C VAL A 52 -0.98 4.05 -1.06
N THR A 53 -1.42 5.19 -1.54
CA THR A 53 -0.63 6.09 -2.39
C THR A 53 0.62 6.60 -1.65
N CYS A 54 0.53 6.94 -0.37
CA CYS A 54 1.67 7.32 0.45
C CYS A 54 2.75 6.23 0.54
N PHE A 55 2.39 4.94 0.62
CA PHE A 55 3.38 3.85 0.63
C PHE A 55 4.21 3.81 -0.65
N ILE A 56 3.56 3.96 -1.80
CA ILE A 56 4.24 3.97 -3.11
C ILE A 56 5.02 5.26 -3.31
N LEU A 57 4.45 6.41 -2.89
CA LEU A 57 5.10 7.71 -2.99
C LEU A 57 6.38 7.75 -2.15
N LEU A 58 6.36 7.19 -0.93
CA LEU A 58 7.56 7.02 -0.09
C LEU A 58 8.59 6.10 -0.77
N SER A 59 8.13 5.02 -1.40
CA SER A 59 9.00 4.09 -2.14
C SER A 59 9.71 4.79 -3.31
N GLY A 60 8.98 5.62 -4.03
CA GLY A 60 9.53 6.53 -5.04
C GLY A 60 10.50 7.54 -4.42
N TYR A 61 10.06 8.30 -3.43
CA TYR A 61 10.83 9.36 -2.79
C TYR A 61 12.24 8.90 -2.36
N PHE A 62 12.33 7.77 -1.66
CA PHE A 62 13.63 7.21 -1.26
C PHE A 62 14.37 6.47 -2.39
N GLY A 63 13.64 6.02 -3.41
CA GLY A 63 14.15 5.17 -4.47
C GLY A 63 14.39 3.74 -3.99
N ILE A 64 13.78 2.77 -4.65
CA ILE A 64 14.06 1.36 -4.38
C ILE A 64 15.36 0.98 -5.09
N ARG A 65 16.33 0.47 -4.33
CA ARG A 65 17.48 -0.26 -4.88
C ARG A 65 17.07 -1.74 -4.97
N PHE A 66 17.07 -2.28 -6.18
CA PHE A 66 16.69 -3.67 -6.39
C PHE A 66 17.64 -4.62 -5.66
N ASP A 67 17.07 -5.49 -4.83
CA ASP A 67 17.76 -6.54 -4.10
C ASP A 67 16.87 -7.78 -4.11
N PHE A 68 17.26 -8.77 -4.91
CA PHE A 68 16.48 -9.98 -5.11
C PHE A 68 16.39 -10.83 -3.84
N LYS A 69 17.47 -10.91 -3.03
CA LYS A 69 17.45 -11.64 -1.76
C LYS A 69 16.50 -10.99 -0.76
N LYS A 70 16.42 -9.65 -0.76
CA LYS A 70 15.44 -8.92 0.04
C LYS A 70 14.02 -9.26 -0.39
N LEU A 71 13.73 -9.33 -1.69
CA LEU A 71 12.41 -9.75 -2.18
C LEU A 71 12.04 -11.18 -1.77
N ILE A 72 12.96 -12.14 -1.90
CA ILE A 72 12.75 -13.51 -1.40
C ILE A 72 12.43 -13.50 0.08
N ARG A 73 13.16 -12.72 0.88
CA ARG A 73 12.92 -12.60 2.33
C ARG A 73 11.50 -12.09 2.62
N LEU A 74 11.06 -11.06 1.91
CA LEU A 74 9.70 -10.53 2.06
C LEU A 74 8.66 -11.59 1.66
N ASP A 75 8.88 -12.31 0.56
CA ASP A 75 7.95 -13.33 0.06
C ASP A 75 7.80 -14.49 1.05
N LEU A 76 8.92 -14.98 1.61
CA LEU A 76 8.89 -16.02 2.65
C LEU A 76 8.08 -15.60 3.87
N MET A 77 8.19 -14.33 4.29
CA MET A 77 7.37 -13.80 5.38
C MET A 77 5.87 -13.79 5.02
N ILE A 78 5.54 -13.37 3.79
CA ILE A 78 4.16 -13.32 3.30
C ILE A 78 3.59 -14.74 3.20
N ILE A 79 4.32 -15.69 2.62
CA ILE A 79 3.94 -17.10 2.52
C ILE A 79 3.68 -17.67 3.91
N PHE A 80 4.59 -17.44 4.86
CA PHE A 80 4.44 -17.91 6.24
C PHE A 80 3.10 -17.45 6.85
N PHE A 81 2.79 -16.16 6.77
CA PHE A 81 1.55 -15.64 7.34
C PHE A 81 0.31 -16.03 6.54
N THR A 82 0.39 -16.14 5.21
CA THR A 82 -0.75 -16.57 4.39
C THR A 82 -1.12 -18.02 4.67
N ILE A 83 -0.13 -18.93 4.78
CA ILE A 83 -0.35 -20.33 5.15
C ILE A 83 -0.96 -20.41 6.56
N PHE A 84 -0.32 -19.74 7.54
CA PHE A 84 -0.82 -19.72 8.91
C PHE A 84 -2.26 -19.19 8.99
N GLY A 85 -2.55 -18.08 8.31
CA GLY A 85 -3.89 -17.49 8.29
C GLY A 85 -4.93 -18.37 7.61
N THR A 86 -4.56 -19.03 6.51
CA THR A 86 -5.45 -19.98 5.81
C THR A 86 -5.85 -21.14 6.73
N ILE A 87 -4.89 -21.68 7.49
CA ILE A 87 -5.13 -22.74 8.48
C ILE A 87 -5.95 -22.21 9.66
N ALA A 88 -5.59 -21.05 10.22
CA ALA A 88 -6.26 -20.47 11.40
C ALA A 88 -7.73 -20.10 11.15
N VAL A 89 -8.08 -19.72 9.92
CA VAL A 89 -9.47 -19.42 9.53
C VAL A 89 -10.25 -20.71 9.20
N GLY A 90 -9.57 -21.85 9.03
CA GLY A 90 -10.18 -23.15 8.73
C GLY A 90 -10.43 -23.41 7.24
N ASN A 91 -9.81 -22.63 6.35
CA ASN A 91 -9.99 -22.76 4.90
C ASN A 91 -9.01 -23.79 4.31
N LEU A 92 -9.24 -25.08 4.60
CA LEU A 92 -8.35 -26.19 4.21
C LEU A 92 -8.57 -26.69 2.78
N GLY A 93 -9.27 -25.94 1.93
CA GLY A 93 -9.44 -26.29 0.52
C GLY A 93 -8.10 -26.29 -0.22
N ILE A 94 -7.85 -27.32 -1.04
CA ILE A 94 -6.60 -27.46 -1.82
C ILE A 94 -6.29 -26.19 -2.62
N LYS A 95 -7.31 -25.57 -3.24
CA LYS A 95 -7.16 -24.31 -3.98
C LYS A 95 -6.69 -23.14 -3.10
N ALA A 96 -7.20 -23.05 -1.87
CA ALA A 96 -6.80 -22.01 -0.93
C ALA A 96 -5.36 -22.23 -0.45
N LEU A 97 -4.99 -23.47 -0.13
CA LEU A 97 -3.64 -23.86 0.27
C LEU A 97 -2.62 -23.58 -0.85
N ILE A 98 -2.92 -23.96 -2.10
CA ILE A 98 -2.04 -23.65 -3.23
C ILE A 98 -1.85 -22.14 -3.37
N LYS A 99 -2.94 -21.35 -3.36
CA LYS A 99 -2.83 -19.89 -3.44
C LYS A 99 -2.02 -19.28 -2.28
N SER A 100 -2.11 -19.86 -1.08
CA SER A 100 -1.35 -19.40 0.08
C SER A 100 0.17 -19.58 -0.05
N CYS A 101 0.61 -20.55 -0.86
CA CYS A 101 2.02 -20.81 -1.15
C CYS A 101 2.60 -19.93 -2.26
N ILE A 102 1.75 -19.29 -3.08
CA ILE A 102 2.16 -18.41 -4.19
C ILE A 102 1.45 -17.04 -4.16
N PRO A 103 1.45 -16.33 -3.02
CA PRO A 103 0.58 -15.18 -2.79
C PRO A 103 0.84 -14.00 -3.74
N VAL A 104 2.10 -13.82 -4.15
CA VAL A 104 2.53 -12.77 -5.10
C VAL A 104 1.97 -13.04 -6.50
N ILE A 105 2.14 -14.27 -7.02
CA ILE A 105 1.72 -14.63 -8.39
C ILE A 105 0.20 -14.77 -8.46
N SER A 106 -0.44 -15.35 -7.44
CA SER A 106 -1.88 -15.59 -7.43
C SER A 106 -2.73 -14.33 -7.19
N ARG A 107 -2.11 -13.15 -7.07
CA ARG A 107 -2.72 -11.89 -6.62
C ARG A 107 -3.55 -12.06 -5.34
N TYR A 108 -3.06 -12.86 -4.39
CA TYR A 108 -3.74 -13.02 -3.10
C TYR A 108 -3.87 -11.66 -2.40
N TYR A 109 -2.80 -10.87 -2.46
CA TYR A 109 -2.79 -9.46 -2.07
C TYR A 109 -2.42 -8.62 -3.29
N TRP A 110 -3.40 -7.90 -3.85
CA TRP A 110 -3.20 -7.10 -5.06
C TRP A 110 -2.03 -6.12 -4.95
N PHE A 111 -1.89 -5.45 -3.79
CA PHE A 111 -0.85 -4.45 -3.54
C PHE A 111 0.55 -5.10 -3.55
N ILE A 112 0.70 -6.24 -2.87
CA ILE A 112 1.97 -6.97 -2.79
C ILE A 112 2.41 -7.43 -4.17
N SER A 113 1.49 -8.00 -4.97
CA SER A 113 1.79 -8.41 -6.33
C SER A 113 2.33 -7.23 -7.14
N CYS A 114 1.60 -6.13 -7.20
CA CYS A 114 2.02 -4.94 -7.94
C CYS A 114 3.32 -4.33 -7.39
N TYR A 115 3.52 -4.35 -6.07
CA TYR A 115 4.74 -3.85 -5.44
C TYR A 115 5.98 -4.70 -5.79
N PHE A 116 5.86 -6.03 -5.86
CA PHE A 116 6.94 -6.90 -6.30
C PHE A 116 7.31 -6.63 -7.75
N PHE A 117 6.32 -6.52 -8.65
CA PHE A 117 6.57 -6.13 -10.05
C PHE A 117 7.20 -4.76 -10.15
N LEU A 118 6.73 -3.78 -9.38
CA LEU A 118 7.36 -2.46 -9.29
C LEU A 118 8.83 -2.58 -8.88
N CYS A 119 9.16 -3.39 -7.88
CA CYS A 119 10.54 -3.62 -7.46
C CYS A 119 11.42 -4.13 -8.62
N PHE A 120 10.94 -5.10 -9.40
CA PHE A 120 11.66 -5.57 -10.60
C PHE A 120 11.84 -4.48 -11.67
N LEU A 121 10.89 -3.53 -11.77
CA LEU A 121 10.99 -2.41 -12.71
C LEU A 121 11.90 -1.27 -12.21
N THR A 122 12.14 -1.16 -10.90
CA THR A 122 12.90 -0.03 -10.33
C THR A 122 14.30 0.21 -10.90
N PRO A 123 15.10 -0.80 -11.32
CA PRO A 123 16.37 -0.56 -12.00
C PRO A 123 16.23 0.27 -13.28
N PHE A 124 15.10 0.16 -13.97
CA PHE A 124 14.79 0.91 -15.19
C PHE A 124 14.14 2.25 -14.86
N LEU A 125 13.15 2.24 -13.95
CA LEU A 125 12.45 3.47 -13.54
C LEU A 125 13.38 4.50 -12.92
N ASN A 126 14.40 4.06 -12.19
CA ASN A 126 15.39 4.96 -11.60
C ASN A 126 16.31 5.64 -12.63
N GLN A 127 16.46 5.07 -13.83
CA GLN A 127 17.25 5.70 -14.92
C GLN A 127 16.49 6.82 -15.62
N ILE A 128 15.16 6.86 -15.52
CA ILE A 128 14.33 7.88 -16.18
C ILE A 128 14.76 9.30 -15.79
N PRO A 129 14.84 9.68 -14.50
CA PRO A 129 15.28 11.01 -14.11
C PRO A 129 16.77 11.29 -14.40
N GLU A 130 17.59 10.27 -14.65
CA GLU A 130 19.00 10.43 -15.02
C GLU A 130 19.16 10.73 -16.52
N LYS A 131 18.26 10.20 -17.34
CA LYS A 131 18.30 10.30 -18.81
C LYS A 131 17.43 11.41 -19.39
N LEU A 132 16.33 11.76 -18.71
CA LEU A 132 15.44 12.83 -19.14
C LEU A 132 15.88 14.17 -18.54
N SER A 133 15.73 15.24 -19.32
CA SER A 133 15.73 16.59 -18.76
C SER A 133 14.56 16.74 -17.79
N LYS A 134 14.69 17.65 -16.82
CA LYS A 134 13.63 17.95 -15.84
C LYS A 134 12.29 18.25 -16.54
N GLU A 135 12.31 19.07 -17.58
CA GLU A 135 11.11 19.44 -18.34
C GLU A 135 10.45 18.23 -19.01
N ASN A 136 11.24 17.33 -19.63
CA ASN A 136 10.68 16.13 -20.26
C ASN A 136 10.14 15.15 -19.21
N PHE A 137 10.73 15.10 -18.03
CA PHE A 137 10.19 14.30 -16.94
C PHE A 137 8.88 14.89 -16.39
N GLU A 138 8.76 16.22 -16.30
CA GLU A 138 7.49 16.90 -15.96
C GLU A 138 6.41 16.62 -16.99
N LYS A 139 6.72 16.68 -18.29
CA LYS A 139 5.80 16.31 -19.38
C LYS A 139 5.34 14.86 -19.26
N LEU A 140 6.26 13.92 -18.99
CA LEU A 140 5.92 12.53 -18.76
C LEU A 140 4.94 12.37 -17.58
N LEU A 141 5.23 13.01 -16.44
CA LEU A 141 4.35 12.95 -15.27
C LEU A 141 2.99 13.58 -15.55
N ALA A 142 2.94 14.71 -16.25
CA ALA A 142 1.70 15.37 -16.63
C ALA A 142 0.84 14.47 -17.52
N VAL A 143 1.44 13.79 -18.51
CA VAL A 143 0.73 12.82 -19.36
C VAL A 143 0.20 11.65 -18.54
N LEU A 144 1.01 11.06 -17.66
CA LEU A 144 0.58 9.94 -16.81
C LEU A 144 -0.56 10.35 -15.86
N LEU A 145 -0.44 11.48 -15.17
CA LEU A 145 -1.47 12.01 -14.28
C LEU A 145 -2.74 12.36 -15.05
N PHE A 146 -2.62 12.92 -16.25
CA PHE A 146 -3.78 13.23 -17.07
C PHE A 146 -4.55 11.97 -17.45
N LEU A 147 -3.85 10.99 -18.04
CA LEU A 147 -4.46 9.75 -18.55
C LEU A 147 -5.01 8.84 -17.44
N PHE A 148 -4.26 8.70 -16.34
CA PHE A 148 -4.55 7.70 -15.31
C PHE A 148 -5.10 8.27 -14.01
N SER A 149 -5.28 9.59 -13.92
CA SER A 149 -5.90 10.23 -12.75
C SER A 149 -6.94 11.29 -13.10
N VAL A 150 -6.61 12.30 -13.92
CA VAL A 150 -7.55 13.39 -14.24
C VAL A 150 -8.76 12.87 -15.03
N ILE A 151 -8.54 12.11 -16.10
CA ILE A 151 -9.63 11.49 -16.89
C ILE A 151 -10.50 10.56 -16.02
N PRO A 152 -9.93 9.61 -15.25
CA PRO A 152 -10.71 8.80 -14.30
C PRO A 152 -11.52 9.60 -13.27
N THR A 153 -10.99 10.72 -12.79
CA THR A 153 -11.63 11.52 -11.73
C THR A 153 -12.83 12.29 -12.25
N PHE A 154 -12.69 12.97 -13.39
CA PHE A 154 -13.73 13.88 -13.91
C PHE A 154 -14.54 13.29 -15.05
N GLY A 155 -13.92 12.45 -15.88
CA GLY A 155 -14.60 11.76 -16.97
C GLY A 155 -15.29 10.47 -16.55
N PHE A 156 -14.97 9.91 -15.38
CA PHE A 156 -15.44 8.60 -14.92
C PHE A 156 -15.11 7.44 -15.87
N PHE A 157 -14.17 7.66 -16.81
CA PHE A 157 -13.63 6.66 -17.72
C PHE A 157 -12.27 6.20 -17.20
N GLU A 158 -12.18 4.95 -16.77
CA GLU A 158 -10.91 4.34 -16.37
C GLU A 158 -10.37 3.48 -17.52
N ILE A 159 -9.20 3.85 -18.04
CA ILE A 159 -8.54 3.06 -19.11
C ILE A 159 -8.15 1.67 -18.59
N MET A 160 -7.65 1.58 -17.35
CA MET A 160 -7.20 0.33 -16.73
C MET A 160 -8.32 -0.44 -16.02
N GLN A 161 -9.44 0.22 -15.71
CA GLN A 161 -10.61 -0.36 -15.01
C GLN A 161 -10.27 -1.08 -13.69
N ASP A 162 -9.33 -0.53 -12.92
CA ASP A 162 -8.83 -1.13 -11.67
C ASP A 162 -8.95 -0.20 -10.45
N GLY A 163 -9.59 0.96 -10.59
CA GLY A 163 -9.73 1.94 -9.51
C GLY A 163 -8.41 2.58 -9.04
N GLY A 164 -7.31 2.40 -9.79
CA GLY A 164 -5.96 2.75 -9.35
C GLY A 164 -5.22 1.63 -8.61
N LYS A 165 -5.77 0.41 -8.57
CA LYS A 165 -5.20 -0.75 -7.86
C LYS A 165 -4.31 -1.64 -8.76
N GLY A 166 -3.58 -1.00 -9.67
CA GLY A 166 -2.74 -1.66 -10.66
C GLY A 166 -1.29 -1.20 -10.70
N LEU A 167 -0.51 -1.94 -11.49
CA LEU A 167 0.92 -1.67 -11.66
C LEU A 167 1.17 -0.31 -12.32
N VAL A 168 0.34 0.10 -13.30
CA VAL A 168 0.47 1.39 -14.00
C VAL A 168 0.36 2.56 -13.01
N HIS A 169 -0.64 2.51 -12.13
CA HIS A 169 -0.81 3.51 -11.08
C HIS A 169 0.40 3.51 -10.12
N MET A 170 0.88 2.34 -9.68
CA MET A 170 2.08 2.26 -8.83
C MET A 170 3.33 2.85 -9.50
N VAL A 171 3.55 2.60 -10.80
CA VAL A 171 4.67 3.18 -11.55
C VAL A 171 4.55 4.70 -11.61
N MET A 172 3.36 5.23 -11.92
CA MET A 172 3.11 6.67 -11.94
C MET A 172 3.41 7.32 -10.58
N ILE A 173 2.88 6.79 -9.49
CA ILE A 173 3.12 7.32 -8.13
C ILE A 173 4.59 7.17 -7.71
N TYR A 174 5.24 6.09 -8.09
CA TYR A 174 6.67 5.91 -7.84
C TYR A 174 7.50 7.00 -8.53
N LEU A 175 7.22 7.28 -9.80
CA LEU A 175 7.90 8.34 -10.56
C LEU A 175 7.61 9.73 -9.98
N LEU A 176 6.37 9.99 -9.54
CA LEU A 176 6.03 11.22 -8.83
C LEU A 176 6.86 11.37 -7.55
N GLY A 177 7.02 10.28 -6.78
CA GLY A 177 7.89 10.25 -5.61
C GLY A 177 9.36 10.55 -5.97
N ARG A 178 9.89 9.94 -7.04
CA ARG A 178 11.25 10.24 -7.55
C ARG A 178 11.41 11.71 -7.91
N TYR A 179 10.44 12.29 -8.59
CA TYR A 179 10.45 13.71 -8.97
C TYR A 179 10.48 14.62 -7.75
N LEU A 180 9.64 14.38 -6.74
CA LEU A 180 9.61 15.17 -5.51
C LEU A 180 10.95 15.13 -4.77
N ALA A 181 11.60 13.96 -4.71
CA ALA A 181 12.90 13.81 -4.06
C ALA A 181 14.04 14.53 -4.78
N LEU A 182 13.96 14.68 -6.09
CA LEU A 182 15.03 15.29 -6.90
C LEU A 182 14.86 16.81 -7.03
N TYR A 183 13.64 17.28 -7.27
CA TYR A 183 13.40 18.67 -7.67
C TYR A 183 12.67 19.51 -6.61
N HIS A 184 12.19 18.89 -5.53
CA HIS A 184 11.35 19.57 -4.56
C HIS A 184 11.90 19.50 -3.13
N ASN A 185 13.21 19.70 -2.95
CA ASN A 185 13.90 19.59 -1.65
C ASN A 185 13.90 20.86 -0.78
N ARG A 186 13.26 21.94 -1.20
CA ARG A 186 13.15 23.16 -0.38
C ARG A 186 12.11 22.97 0.72
N SER A 187 12.30 23.60 1.89
CA SER A 187 11.30 23.62 2.96
C SER A 187 10.02 24.33 2.48
N HIS A 188 8.88 23.86 2.98
CA HIS A 188 7.56 24.40 2.64
C HIS A 188 6.90 25.02 3.86
N ASN A 189 6.05 26.02 3.62
CA ASN A 189 5.18 26.56 4.65
C ASN A 189 4.14 25.49 5.06
N THR A 190 4.25 25.00 6.28
CA THR A 190 3.39 23.95 6.84
C THR A 190 1.91 24.33 6.80
N GLY A 191 1.57 25.61 7.02
CA GLY A 191 0.19 26.10 6.93
C GLY A 191 -0.41 25.97 5.53
N ARG A 192 0.38 26.22 4.47
CA ARG A 192 -0.07 26.00 3.09
C ARG A 192 -0.24 24.52 2.77
N LEU A 193 0.63 23.65 3.29
CA LEU A 193 0.49 22.20 3.13
C LEU A 193 -0.77 21.69 3.83
N PHE A 194 -1.03 22.14 5.06
CA PHE A 194 -2.26 21.82 5.79
C PHE A 194 -3.50 22.33 5.07
N LEU A 195 -3.47 23.56 4.57
CA LEU A 195 -4.59 24.12 3.80
C LEU A 195 -4.85 23.30 2.54
N GLY A 196 -3.81 22.95 1.77
CA GLY A 196 -3.94 22.09 0.60
C GLY A 196 -4.51 20.72 0.93
N LEU A 197 -4.02 20.09 1.99
CA LEU A 197 -4.54 18.81 2.47
C LEU A 197 -6.01 18.92 2.90
N PHE A 198 -6.36 19.96 3.66
CA PHE A 198 -7.71 20.21 4.12
C PHE A 198 -8.68 20.45 2.96
N LEU A 199 -8.30 21.26 1.97
CA LEU A 199 -9.09 21.49 0.77
C LEU A 199 -9.30 20.20 -0.02
N SER A 200 -8.27 19.36 -0.14
CA SER A 200 -8.35 18.08 -0.83
C SER A 200 -9.31 17.11 -0.14
N ILE A 201 -9.16 16.93 1.18
CA ILE A 201 -10.05 16.08 1.99
C ILE A 201 -11.47 16.62 1.97
N GLY A 202 -11.63 17.94 2.14
CA GLY A 202 -12.91 18.62 2.15
C GLY A 202 -13.65 18.46 0.82
N PHE A 203 -12.97 18.58 -0.32
CA PHE A 203 -13.57 18.33 -1.62
C PHE A 203 -14.05 16.89 -1.76
N ILE A 204 -13.19 15.91 -1.46
CA ILE A 204 -13.55 14.48 -1.56
C ILE A 204 -14.77 14.19 -0.68
N PHE A 205 -14.73 14.62 0.59
CA PHE A 205 -15.79 14.41 1.56
C PHE A 205 -17.11 15.04 1.10
N LEU A 206 -17.13 16.32 0.74
CA LEU A 206 -18.35 17.02 0.32
C LEU A 206 -18.93 16.42 -0.97
N ALA A 207 -18.08 16.07 -1.94
CA ALA A 207 -18.52 15.50 -3.21
C ALA A 207 -19.11 14.08 -3.02
N ASP A 208 -18.42 13.19 -2.30
CA ASP A 208 -18.89 11.83 -2.05
C ASP A 208 -20.10 11.79 -1.09
N SER A 209 -20.16 12.68 -0.09
CA SER A 209 -21.33 12.86 0.80
C SER A 209 -22.55 13.33 0.00
N SER A 210 -22.39 14.35 -0.85
CA SER A 210 -23.47 14.85 -1.71
C SER A 210 -23.97 13.76 -2.67
N LEU A 211 -23.07 13.00 -3.30
CA LEU A 211 -23.43 11.87 -4.15
C LEU A 211 -24.16 10.77 -3.38
N THR A 212 -23.68 10.46 -2.17
CA THR A 212 -24.29 9.47 -1.28
C THR A 212 -25.72 9.85 -0.92
N PHE A 213 -25.93 11.12 -0.54
CA PHE A 213 -27.23 11.67 -0.20
C PHE A 213 -28.19 11.65 -1.39
N VAL A 214 -27.77 12.18 -2.55
CA VAL A 214 -28.63 12.27 -3.75
C VAL A 214 -29.01 10.89 -4.29
N ARG A 215 -28.13 9.89 -4.18
CA ARG A 215 -28.36 8.55 -4.72
C ARG A 215 -28.96 7.56 -3.71
N GLY A 216 -29.08 7.94 -2.44
CA GLY A 216 -29.61 7.09 -1.38
C GLY A 216 -28.78 5.83 -1.09
N LYS A 217 -27.50 5.81 -1.50
CA LYS A 217 -26.56 4.70 -1.26
C LYS A 217 -25.15 5.23 -1.12
N LEU A 218 -24.31 4.54 -0.36
CA LEU A 218 -22.91 4.94 -0.13
C LEU A 218 -22.13 5.03 -1.44
N TYR A 219 -21.53 6.19 -1.70
CA TYR A 219 -20.61 6.45 -2.80
C TYR A 219 -19.25 6.92 -2.27
N THR A 220 -18.18 6.37 -2.83
CA THR A 220 -16.78 6.71 -2.51
C THR A 220 -15.99 6.93 -3.81
N THR A 221 -16.58 7.65 -4.75
CA THR A 221 -16.07 7.79 -6.13
C THR A 221 -14.77 8.60 -6.17
N PHE A 222 -14.72 9.67 -5.38
CA PHE A 222 -13.55 10.56 -5.29
C PHE A 222 -12.50 10.05 -4.31
N CYS A 223 -12.84 9.04 -3.51
CA CYS A 223 -11.92 8.31 -2.64
C CYS A 223 -11.06 7.24 -3.36
N ARG A 224 -11.33 6.92 -4.64
CA ARG A 224 -10.56 5.92 -5.41
C ARG A 224 -9.06 6.29 -5.47
N ASP A 225 -8.17 5.30 -5.50
CA ASP A 225 -6.72 5.51 -5.53
C ASP A 225 -6.27 6.35 -6.75
N CYS A 226 -6.95 6.19 -7.89
CA CYS A 226 -6.71 6.98 -9.10
C CYS A 226 -7.18 8.43 -9.03
N SER A 227 -7.90 8.84 -7.98
CA SER A 227 -8.41 10.21 -7.83
C SER A 227 -7.27 11.23 -7.73
N ILE A 228 -7.35 12.32 -8.50
CA ILE A 228 -6.33 13.38 -8.44
C ILE A 228 -6.26 14.03 -7.06
N PHE A 229 -7.39 14.08 -6.34
CA PHE A 229 -7.46 14.59 -4.98
C PHE A 229 -6.78 13.66 -3.97
N ILE A 230 -6.87 12.34 -4.16
CA ILE A 230 -6.14 11.38 -3.32
C ILE A 230 -4.63 11.49 -3.57
N ILE A 231 -4.20 11.61 -4.82
CA ILE A 231 -2.79 11.79 -5.17
C ILE A 231 -2.27 13.12 -4.61
N PHE A 232 -2.98 14.22 -4.85
CA PHE A 232 -2.60 15.54 -4.35
C PHE A 232 -2.51 15.58 -2.82
N GLY A 233 -3.53 15.05 -2.13
CA GLY A 233 -3.52 14.92 -0.67
C GLY A 233 -2.34 14.08 -0.17
N SER A 234 -2.01 12.98 -0.84
CA SER A 234 -0.85 12.14 -0.50
C SER A 234 0.48 12.88 -0.65
N VAL A 235 0.62 13.75 -1.66
CA VAL A 235 1.78 14.64 -1.81
C VAL A 235 1.85 15.63 -0.66
N MET A 236 0.72 16.27 -0.29
CA MET A 236 0.68 17.20 0.84
C MET A 236 1.09 16.50 2.15
N VAL A 237 0.57 15.30 2.40
CA VAL A 237 0.92 14.48 3.58
C VAL A 237 2.41 14.16 3.60
N LEU A 238 2.99 13.67 2.49
CA LEU A 238 4.42 13.36 2.44
C LEU A 238 5.28 14.60 2.74
N LEU A 239 4.95 15.74 2.13
CA LEU A 239 5.68 16.98 2.35
C LEU A 239 5.53 17.50 3.79
N LEU A 240 4.34 17.35 4.39
CA LEU A 240 4.09 17.71 5.78
C LEU A 240 4.98 16.90 6.73
N PHE A 241 5.00 15.57 6.56
CA PHE A 241 5.82 14.69 7.39
C PHE A 241 7.31 14.92 7.20
N ARG A 242 7.74 15.36 6.01
CA ARG A 242 9.14 15.73 5.78
C ARG A 242 9.58 16.93 6.63
N GLU A 243 8.70 17.91 6.89
CA GLU A 243 9.04 19.07 7.73
C GLU A 243 9.13 18.71 9.23
N LEU A 244 8.64 17.54 9.64
CA LEU A 244 8.76 17.06 11.03
C LEU A 244 10.17 16.53 11.30
N ASN A 245 10.79 17.02 12.38
CA ASN A 245 12.11 16.58 12.83
C ASN A 245 12.04 16.02 14.25
N PHE A 246 12.09 14.70 14.38
CA PHE A 246 12.20 14.01 15.66
C PHE A 246 12.78 12.61 15.47
N HIS A 247 13.20 11.98 16.57
CA HIS A 247 13.71 10.62 16.57
C HIS A 247 13.00 9.79 17.65
N SER A 248 12.50 8.60 17.28
CA SER A 248 11.83 7.68 18.20
C SER A 248 12.15 6.23 17.87
N ARG A 249 12.83 5.54 18.80
CA ARG A 249 13.13 4.10 18.67
C ARG A 249 11.87 3.24 18.64
N PHE A 250 10.84 3.63 19.40
CA PHE A 250 9.56 2.93 19.44
C PHE A 250 8.88 2.97 18.06
N ILE A 251 8.76 4.15 17.46
CA ILE A 251 8.18 4.33 16.12
C ILE A 251 9.00 3.54 15.08
N ASN A 252 10.33 3.65 15.12
CA ASN A 252 11.19 2.96 14.17
C ASN A 252 11.07 1.43 14.28
N ARG A 253 10.88 0.89 15.50
CA ARG A 253 10.66 -0.54 15.74
C ARG A 253 9.28 -0.97 15.27
N ALA A 254 8.22 -0.24 15.65
CA ALA A 254 6.85 -0.52 15.27
C ALA A 254 6.67 -0.49 13.74
N ALA A 255 7.25 0.50 13.06
CA ALA A 255 7.20 0.60 11.61
C ALA A 255 7.86 -0.58 10.88
N GLY A 256 8.81 -1.27 11.54
CA GLY A 256 9.37 -2.54 11.05
C GLY A 256 8.37 -3.69 10.92
N ASN A 257 7.15 -3.53 11.44
CA ASN A 257 6.09 -4.54 11.40
C ASN A 257 4.95 -4.19 10.43
N VAL A 258 4.98 -3.04 9.75
CA VAL A 258 3.89 -2.57 8.88
C VAL A 258 3.50 -3.58 7.81
N LEU A 259 4.46 -4.24 7.17
CA LEU A 259 4.14 -5.27 6.17
C LEU A 259 3.45 -6.48 6.79
N ALA A 260 3.83 -6.89 8.00
CA ALA A 260 3.17 -7.99 8.69
C ALA A 260 1.74 -7.60 9.09
N VAL A 261 1.53 -6.37 9.57
CA VAL A 261 0.19 -5.82 9.83
C VAL A 261 -0.68 -5.88 8.56
N TYR A 262 -0.15 -5.43 7.42
CA TYR A 262 -0.87 -5.50 6.14
C TYR A 262 -1.27 -6.94 5.75
N VAL A 263 -0.35 -7.90 5.85
CA VAL A 263 -0.62 -9.30 5.45
C VAL A 263 -1.62 -9.97 6.41
N LEU A 264 -1.48 -9.69 7.71
CA LEU A 264 -2.28 -10.32 8.75
C LEU A 264 -3.65 -9.67 8.94
N ASP A 265 -3.86 -8.44 8.48
CA ASP A 265 -5.10 -7.68 8.60
C ASP A 265 -6.35 -8.54 8.37
N GLY A 266 -6.57 -9.05 7.16
CA GLY A 266 -7.78 -9.83 6.86
C GLY A 266 -7.91 -11.12 7.69
N THR A 267 -6.79 -11.74 8.07
CA THR A 267 -6.80 -12.96 8.91
C THR A 267 -7.22 -12.63 10.35
N VAL A 268 -6.56 -11.62 10.94
CA VAL A 268 -6.84 -11.18 12.32
C VAL A 268 -8.25 -10.60 12.38
N GLN A 269 -8.67 -9.83 11.36
CA GLN A 269 -10.03 -9.32 11.25
C GLN A 269 -11.05 -10.48 11.23
N THR A 270 -10.86 -11.48 10.37
CA THR A 270 -11.76 -12.64 10.29
C THR A 270 -11.81 -13.41 11.62
N PHE A 271 -10.68 -13.54 12.31
CA PHE A 271 -10.62 -14.21 13.61
C PHE A 271 -11.34 -13.41 14.69
N LEU A 272 -11.09 -12.11 14.80
CA LEU A 272 -11.69 -11.26 15.83
C LEU A 272 -13.20 -11.07 15.63
N LEU A 273 -13.68 -11.01 14.37
CA LEU A 273 -15.11 -10.94 14.06
C LEU A 273 -15.90 -12.17 14.54
N LYS A 274 -15.26 -13.31 14.81
CA LYS A 274 -15.93 -14.46 15.45
C LYS A 274 -16.35 -14.17 16.89
N TRP A 275 -15.69 -13.22 17.54
CA TRP A 275 -15.87 -12.89 18.95
C TRP A 275 -16.49 -11.50 19.16
N ILE A 276 -16.26 -10.57 18.23
CA ILE A 276 -16.73 -9.19 18.29
C ILE A 276 -17.53 -8.91 17.02
N ASP A 277 -18.87 -8.93 17.11
CA ASP A 277 -19.73 -8.54 16.00
C ASP A 277 -20.05 -7.03 16.06
N PHE A 278 -19.67 -6.29 15.02
CA PHE A 278 -19.95 -4.86 14.91
C PHE A 278 -21.32 -4.55 14.31
N LYS A 279 -21.99 -5.52 13.68
CA LYS A 279 -23.29 -5.29 13.03
C LYS A 279 -24.35 -4.72 13.98
N PRO A 280 -24.48 -5.17 15.23
CA PRO A 280 -25.44 -4.58 16.17
C PRO A 280 -25.18 -3.10 16.47
N TYR A 281 -23.93 -2.64 16.31
CA TYR A 281 -23.51 -1.27 16.60
C TYR A 281 -23.48 -0.37 15.36
N ALA A 282 -23.91 -0.87 14.19
CA ALA A 282 -23.85 -0.13 12.93
C ALA A 282 -24.60 1.21 12.96
N GLY A 283 -25.65 1.34 13.78
CA GLY A 283 -26.38 2.59 14.00
C GLY A 283 -25.90 3.44 15.19
N SER A 284 -24.97 2.92 15.99
CA SER A 284 -24.54 3.56 17.25
C SER A 284 -23.54 4.69 16.99
N TRP A 285 -23.69 5.82 17.69
CA TRP A 285 -22.80 6.98 17.56
C TRP A 285 -21.35 6.68 17.96
N PHE A 286 -21.14 5.69 18.84
CA PHE A 286 -19.81 5.29 19.32
C PHE A 286 -19.09 4.28 18.42
N LEU A 287 -19.67 3.92 17.26
CA LEU A 287 -19.09 2.96 16.31
C LEU A 287 -17.66 3.33 15.91
N VAL A 288 -17.39 4.63 15.72
CA VAL A 288 -16.06 5.12 15.34
C VAL A 288 -14.99 4.77 16.39
N PHE A 289 -15.32 4.86 17.69
CA PHE A 289 -14.38 4.52 18.76
C PHE A 289 -14.13 3.01 18.83
N LEU A 290 -15.16 2.20 18.57
CA LEU A 290 -15.02 0.76 18.43
C LEU A 290 -14.11 0.40 17.26
N ALA A 291 -14.28 1.05 16.10
CA ALA A 291 -13.44 0.83 14.94
C ALA A 291 -11.97 1.22 15.19
N ILE A 292 -11.73 2.33 15.89
CA ILE A 292 -10.37 2.75 16.30
C ILE A 292 -9.74 1.69 17.22
N GLY A 293 -10.45 1.27 18.26
CA GLY A 293 -9.97 0.24 19.18
C GLY A 293 -9.66 -1.07 18.46
N TYR A 294 -10.51 -1.44 17.49
CA TYR A 294 -10.35 -2.63 16.68
C TYR A 294 -9.13 -2.57 15.75
N ALA A 295 -8.95 -1.46 15.03
CA ALA A 295 -7.78 -1.25 14.18
C ALA A 295 -6.48 -1.29 15.00
N LEU A 296 -6.45 -0.68 16.18
CA LEU A 296 -5.30 -0.74 17.10
C LEU A 296 -5.04 -2.18 17.59
N ALA A 297 -6.09 -2.94 17.92
CA ALA A 297 -5.97 -4.33 18.33
C ALA A 297 -5.36 -5.18 17.21
N ILE A 298 -5.81 -5.01 15.96
CA ILE A 298 -5.22 -5.69 14.78
C ILE A 298 -3.74 -5.36 14.65
N MET A 299 -3.37 -4.07 14.75
CA MET A 299 -1.96 -3.65 14.67
C MET A 299 -1.12 -4.32 15.75
N ILE A 300 -1.59 -4.33 17.00
CA ILE A 300 -0.87 -4.90 18.14
C ILE A 300 -0.71 -6.41 17.96
N ILE A 301 -1.79 -7.14 17.67
CA ILE A 301 -1.76 -8.59 17.46
C ILE A 301 -0.81 -8.94 16.32
N ALA A 302 -0.91 -8.26 15.18
CA ALA A 302 -0.03 -8.53 14.04
C ALA A 302 1.44 -8.20 14.33
N CYS A 303 1.71 -7.13 15.08
CA CYS A 303 3.07 -6.82 15.55
C CYS A 303 3.61 -7.93 16.45
N LEU A 304 2.84 -8.40 17.42
CA LEU A 304 3.22 -9.47 18.33
C LEU A 304 3.50 -10.78 17.57
N LEU A 305 2.61 -11.17 16.65
CA LEU A 305 2.79 -12.35 15.80
C LEU A 305 4.08 -12.27 14.97
N ASN A 306 4.44 -11.09 14.46
CA ASN A 306 5.68 -10.92 13.72
C ASN A 306 6.93 -10.95 14.61
N GLU A 307 6.88 -10.41 15.82
CA GLU A 307 8.00 -10.54 16.76
C GLU A 307 8.19 -12.00 17.20
N VAL A 308 7.10 -12.76 17.41
CA VAL A 308 7.16 -14.21 17.68
C VAL A 308 7.80 -14.95 16.49
N ARG A 309 7.36 -14.67 15.26
CA ARG A 309 7.95 -15.26 14.04
C ARG A 309 9.46 -15.00 13.93
N LYS A 310 9.89 -13.76 14.18
CA LYS A 310 11.32 -13.39 14.18
C LYS A 310 12.10 -14.16 15.24
N ALA A 311 11.52 -14.36 16.42
CA ALA A 311 12.16 -15.09 17.52
C ALA A 311 12.28 -16.60 17.24
N THR A 312 11.30 -17.21 16.57
CA THR A 312 11.25 -18.66 16.31
C THR A 312 11.93 -19.06 15.00
N ILE A 313 11.44 -18.56 13.87
CA ILE A 313 11.86 -18.97 12.51
C ILE A 313 12.91 -18.02 11.94
N GLY A 314 13.07 -16.82 12.51
CA GLY A 314 14.00 -15.81 12.00
C GLY A 314 15.46 -16.27 11.92
N ARG A 315 15.87 -17.26 12.71
CA ARG A 315 17.22 -17.87 12.62
C ARG A 315 17.42 -18.71 11.36
N LEU A 316 16.36 -19.32 10.83
CA LEU A 316 16.39 -20.15 9.61
C LEU A 316 16.24 -19.31 8.33
N GLU A 317 15.69 -18.10 8.46
CA GLU A 317 15.37 -17.20 7.34
C GLU A 317 16.58 -16.90 6.43
N PRO A 318 17.80 -16.60 6.93
CA PRO A 318 18.96 -16.39 6.06
C PRO A 318 19.35 -17.63 5.24
N TRP A 319 19.24 -18.82 5.83
CA TRP A 319 19.52 -20.07 5.15
C TRP A 319 18.48 -20.34 4.05
N LEU A 320 17.19 -20.22 4.37
CA LEU A 320 16.09 -20.37 3.40
C LEU A 320 16.24 -19.41 2.22
N VAL A 321 16.55 -18.13 2.49
CA VAL A 321 16.77 -17.13 1.43
C VAL A 321 17.91 -17.55 0.50
N ASN A 322 19.02 -18.07 1.04
CA ASN A 322 20.15 -18.50 0.21
C ASN A 322 19.81 -19.74 -0.63
N VAL A 323 19.08 -20.72 -0.07
CA VAL A 323 18.62 -21.91 -0.80
C VAL A 323 17.69 -21.51 -1.95
N VAL A 324 16.65 -20.73 -1.66
CA VAL A 324 15.70 -20.26 -2.69
C VAL A 324 16.42 -19.44 -3.76
N ASN A 325 17.33 -18.54 -3.37
CA ASN A 325 18.12 -17.77 -4.32
C ASN A 325 18.97 -18.67 -5.23
N ALA A 326 19.63 -19.69 -4.70
CA ALA A 326 20.43 -20.63 -5.49
C ALA A 326 19.57 -21.39 -6.51
N VAL A 327 18.40 -21.90 -6.08
CA VAL A 327 17.44 -22.60 -6.96
C VAL A 327 16.96 -21.69 -8.09
N VAL A 328 16.56 -20.46 -7.77
CA VAL A 328 16.09 -19.51 -8.79
C VAL A 328 17.21 -19.15 -9.77
N MET A 329 18.42 -18.85 -9.28
CA MET A 329 19.54 -18.51 -10.15
C MET A 329 19.96 -19.67 -11.06
N TRP A 330 19.88 -20.90 -10.56
CA TRP A 330 20.08 -22.10 -11.40
C TRP A 330 19.05 -22.15 -12.55
N GLY A 331 17.77 -21.94 -12.25
CA GLY A 331 16.71 -21.90 -13.26
C GLY A 331 16.91 -20.78 -14.29
N VAL A 332 17.25 -19.57 -13.84
CA VAL A 332 17.53 -18.42 -14.73
C VAL A 332 18.70 -18.72 -15.68
N ASN A 333 19.77 -19.32 -15.17
CA ASN A 333 20.93 -19.69 -15.99
C ASN A 333 20.58 -20.77 -17.02
N ALA A 334 19.78 -21.78 -16.62
CA ALA A 334 19.30 -22.81 -17.54
C ALA A 334 18.46 -22.21 -18.67
N VAL A 335 17.48 -21.34 -18.34
CA VAL A 335 16.65 -20.66 -19.34
C VAL A 335 17.49 -19.77 -20.26
N ARG A 336 18.44 -19.00 -19.71
CA ARG A 336 19.34 -18.17 -20.52
C ARG A 336 20.15 -18.99 -21.52
N GLY A 337 20.62 -20.18 -21.11
CA GLY A 337 21.30 -21.12 -22.00
C GLY A 337 20.42 -21.62 -23.14
N VAL A 338 19.17 -21.97 -22.84
CA VAL A 338 18.19 -22.42 -23.85
C VAL A 338 17.83 -21.28 -24.81
N VAL A 339 17.52 -20.10 -24.30
CA VAL A 339 17.16 -18.93 -25.12
C VAL A 339 18.31 -18.55 -26.05
N ARG A 340 19.55 -18.56 -25.56
CA ARG A 340 20.71 -18.28 -26.42
C ARG A 340 20.85 -19.29 -27.55
N LYS A 341 20.73 -20.60 -27.25
CA LYS A 341 20.75 -21.65 -28.28
C LYS A 341 19.62 -21.52 -29.30
N LEU A 342 18.42 -21.13 -28.86
CA LEU A 342 17.29 -20.88 -29.75
C LEU A 342 17.54 -19.68 -30.65
N ILE A 343 18.04 -18.57 -30.10
CA ILE A 343 18.41 -17.38 -30.88
C ILE A 343 19.49 -17.74 -31.92
N ASP A 344 20.53 -18.47 -31.50
CA ASP A 344 21.60 -18.90 -32.39
C ASP A 344 21.08 -19.84 -33.50
N TYR A 345 20.07 -20.68 -33.22
CA TYR A 345 19.44 -21.57 -34.22
C TYR A 345 18.52 -20.84 -35.20
N PHE A 346 17.82 -19.78 -34.77
CA PHE A 346 16.92 -19.01 -35.64
C PHE A 346 17.60 -17.87 -36.40
N LEU A 347 18.80 -17.44 -35.97
CA LEU A 347 19.60 -16.40 -36.63
C LEU A 347 20.75 -16.97 -37.49
N ALA A 348 21.00 -18.28 -37.44
CA ALA A 348 21.85 -19.02 -38.37
C ALA A 348 21.02 -19.53 -39.55
#